data_AF-A0A356NAD8-F1
#
_entry.id   AF-A0A356NAD8-F1
#
_cell.length_a   1.000
_cell.length_b   1.000
_cell.length_c   1.000
_cell.angle_alpha   90.00
_cell.angle_beta   90.00
_cell.angle_gamma   90.00
#
_symmetry.space_group_name_H-M   'P 1'
#
loop_
_entity.id
_entity.type
_entity.pdbx_description
1 polymer ?
#
loop_
_entity_poly.entity_id
_entity_poly.type
_entity_poly.pdbx_seq_one_letter_code
_entity_poly.pdbx_strand_id
1 'polypeptide(L)' 'ESISEIKSVCKCGAKATVNARMDDNGNIVFKGEQVCLGGNDRYVAMCRKCWLKKKAEQEAKGLYL' A
#
# COMPACT_ATOMS: atom_id res chain seq x y z
N GLU A 1 19.16 23.65 -5.38
CA GLU A 1 18.64 22.31 -5.72
C GLU A 1 17.13 22.27 -5.54
N SER A 2 16.38 21.45 -6.29
CA SER A 2 14.92 21.36 -6.21
C SER A 2 14.44 19.90 -6.12
N ILE A 3 13.36 19.69 -5.36
CA ILE A 3 12.67 18.39 -5.20
C ILE A 3 11.34 18.48 -5.94
N SER A 4 11.03 17.46 -6.75
CA SER A 4 9.73 17.35 -7.42
C SER A 4 9.07 16.01 -7.10
N GLU A 5 7.78 16.04 -6.76
CA GLU A 5 6.99 14.85 -6.45
C GLU A 5 6.37 14.28 -7.75
N ILE A 6 6.65 13.01 -8.04
CA ILE A 6 5.94 12.27 -9.09
C ILE A 6 4.59 11.82 -8.54
N LYS A 7 3.50 12.27 -9.19
CA LYS A 7 2.14 12.00 -8.74
C LYS A 7 1.61 10.71 -9.35
N SER A 8 0.92 9.93 -8.52
CA SER A 8 0.07 8.82 -8.95
C SER A 8 -1.31 8.95 -8.30
N VAL A 9 -2.27 8.13 -8.76
CA VAL A 9 -3.67 8.23 -8.34
C VAL A 9 -4.07 6.94 -7.63
N CYS A 10 -4.66 7.09 -6.45
CA CYS A 10 -5.26 5.98 -5.73
C CYS A 10 -6.55 5.55 -6.44
N LYS A 11 -6.95 4.28 -6.33
CA LYS A 11 -8.24 3.80 -6.85
C LYS A 11 -9.47 4.62 -6.41
N CYS A 12 -9.40 5.34 -5.29
CA CYS A 12 -10.48 6.23 -4.84
C CYS A 12 -10.47 7.63 -5.50
N GLY A 13 -9.55 7.91 -6.42
CA GLY A 13 -9.38 9.20 -7.09
C GLY A 13 -8.48 10.20 -6.38
N ALA A 14 -8.15 9.98 -5.10
CA ALA A 14 -7.24 10.87 -4.36
C ALA A 14 -5.77 10.67 -4.78
N LYS A 15 -4.92 11.69 -4.53
CA LYS A 15 -3.46 11.58 -4.71
C LYS A 15 -2.92 10.38 -3.92
N ALA A 16 -2.23 9.47 -4.61
CA ALA A 16 -1.54 8.38 -3.95
C ALA A 16 -0.22 8.88 -3.33
N THR A 17 0.02 8.47 -2.09
CA THR A 17 1.20 8.83 -1.30
C THR A 17 1.82 7.63 -0.60
N VAL A 18 1.26 6.44 -0.83
CA VAL A 18 1.70 5.17 -0.27
C VAL A 18 1.87 4.17 -1.42
N ASN A 19 3.00 3.48 -1.46
CA ASN A 19 3.20 2.33 -2.33
C ASN A 19 3.03 1.06 -1.48
N ALA A 20 1.81 0.50 -1.48
CA ALA A 20 1.47 -0.63 -0.61
C ALA A 20 1.96 -1.94 -1.22
N ARG A 21 2.73 -2.72 -0.46
CA ARG A 21 3.10 -4.10 -0.84
C ARG A 21 1.91 -5.03 -0.59
N MET A 22 1.65 -5.91 -1.54
CA MET A 22 0.56 -6.90 -1.53
C MET A 22 1.13 -8.33 -1.42
N ASP A 23 0.48 -9.17 -0.63
CA ASP A 23 0.70 -10.62 -0.66
C ASP A 23 -0.11 -11.29 -1.77
N ASP A 24 0.07 -12.61 -1.94
CA ASP A 24 -0.63 -13.39 -2.97
C ASP A 24 -2.15 -13.49 -2.73
N ASN A 25 -2.61 -13.15 -1.51
CA ASN A 25 -4.02 -13.16 -1.12
C ASN A 25 -4.68 -11.78 -1.28
N GLY A 26 -3.96 -10.78 -1.81
CA GLY A 26 -4.45 -9.41 -1.98
C GLY A 26 -4.55 -8.61 -0.68
N ASN A 27 -3.87 -9.06 0.37
CA ASN A 27 -3.72 -8.31 1.61
C ASN A 27 -2.51 -7.39 1.51
N ILE A 28 -2.56 -6.25 2.22
CA ILE A 28 -1.36 -5.45 2.41
C ILE A 28 -0.35 -6.28 3.23
N VAL A 29 0.94 -5.98 3.09
CA VAL A 29 2.02 -6.51 3.94
C VAL A 29 2.52 -5.39 4.86
N PHE A 30 2.39 -5.57 6.18
CA PHE A 30 2.88 -4.59 7.18
C PHE A 30 4.15 -5.01 7.93
N LYS A 31 4.50 -6.30 7.91
CA LYS A 31 5.70 -6.86 8.55
C LYS A 31 6.38 -7.81 7.56
N GLY A 32 7.69 -7.99 7.69
CA GLY A 32 8.48 -8.89 6.85
C GLY A 32 9.75 -8.23 6.33
N GLU A 33 10.36 -8.84 5.32
CA GLU A 33 11.61 -8.37 4.73
C GLU A 33 11.53 -6.93 4.23
N GLN A 34 12.56 -6.14 4.52
CA GLN A 34 12.64 -4.77 4.07
C GLN A 34 12.70 -4.67 2.54
N VAL A 35 13.45 -5.58 1.91
CA VAL A 35 13.64 -5.62 0.46
C VAL A 35 12.71 -6.66 -0.16
N CYS A 36 12.00 -6.27 -1.21
CA CYS A 36 11.20 -7.18 -2.02
C CYS A 36 11.18 -6.69 -3.47
N LEU A 37 11.53 -7.56 -4.41
CA LEU A 37 11.46 -7.29 -5.84
C LEU A 37 10.09 -7.71 -6.37
N GLY A 38 9.50 -6.86 -7.21
CA GLY A 38 8.18 -7.08 -7.78
C GLY A 38 7.65 -5.83 -8.48
N GLY A 39 6.62 -6.00 -9.32
CA GLY A 39 6.02 -4.92 -10.11
C GLY A 39 4.58 -4.63 -9.67
N ASN A 40 3.70 -4.47 -10.65
CA ASN A 40 2.27 -4.17 -10.45
C ASN A 40 1.49 -5.32 -9.79
N ASP A 41 2.06 -6.52 -9.80
CA ASP A 41 1.57 -7.72 -9.12
C ASP A 41 1.85 -7.68 -7.60
N ARG A 42 2.86 -6.92 -7.17
CA ARG A 42 3.29 -6.81 -5.77
C ARG A 42 3.00 -5.47 -5.12
N TYR A 43 2.81 -4.41 -5.91
CA TYR A 43 2.73 -3.05 -5.40
C TYR A 43 1.53 -2.28 -5.95
N VAL A 44 0.81 -1.61 -5.06
CA VAL A 44 -0.37 -0.80 -5.41
C VAL A 44 -0.22 0.62 -4.87
N ALA A 45 -0.39 1.60 -5.75
CA ALA A 45 -0.44 3.01 -5.36
C ALA A 45 -1.74 3.34 -4.61
N MET A 46 -1.61 3.87 -3.39
CA MET A 46 -2.73 4.17 -2.50
C MET A 46 -2.60 5.55 -1.88
N CYS A 47 -3.74 6.18 -1.57
CA CYS A 47 -3.76 7.32 -0.65
C CYS A 47 -3.69 6.81 0.80
N ARG A 48 -3.17 7.65 1.70
CA ARG A 48 -3.05 7.32 3.13
C ARG A 48 -4.36 6.84 3.76
N LYS A 49 -5.50 7.45 3.39
CA LYS A 49 -6.83 7.10 3.91
C LYS A 49 -7.25 5.67 3.54
N CYS A 50 -7.12 5.29 2.27
CA CYS A 50 -7.46 3.94 1.82
C CYS A 50 -6.52 2.89 2.43
N TRP A 51 -5.24 3.20 2.58
CA TRP A 51 -4.27 2.33 3.23
C TRP A 51 -4.62 2.07 4.71
N LEU A 52 -4.95 3.12 5.47
CA LEU A 52 -5.38 2.97 6.87
C LEU A 52 -6.70 2.20 7.01
N LYS A 53 -7.67 2.43 6.11
CA LYS A 53 -8.92 1.69 6.10
C LYS A 53 -8.66 0.19 5.90
N LYS A 54 -7.81 -0.17 4.93
CA LYS A 54 -7.42 -1.56 4.68
C LYS A 54 -6.68 -2.18 5.86
N LYS A 55 -5.82 -1.41 6.54
CA LYS A 55 -5.16 -1.84 7.78
C LYS A 55 -6.18 -2.25 8.85
N ALA A 56 -7.13 -1.36 9.15
CA ALA A 56 -8.18 -1.63 10.13
C ALA A 56 -9.05 -2.84 9.73
N GLU A 57 -9.42 -2.97 8.45
CA GLU A 57 -10.16 -4.13 7.93
C GLU A 57 -9.40 -5.46 8.14
N GLN A 58 -8.09 -5.47 7.94
CA GLN A 58 -7.26 -6.67 8.10
C GLN A 58 -6.98 -6.98 9.58
N GLU A 59 -6.79 -5.96 10.42
CA GLU A 59 -6.66 -6.11 11.89
C GLU A 59 -7.93 -6.72 12.49
N ALA A 60 -9.11 -6.24 12.09
CA ALA A 60 -10.40 -6.79 12.52
C ALA A 60 -10.61 -8.25 12.10
N LYS A 61 -9.93 -8.71 11.04
CA LYS A 61 -9.95 -10.10 10.57
C LYS A 61 -8.89 -10.99 11.23
N GLY A 62 -8.08 -10.45 12.14
CA GLY A 62 -6.98 -11.19 12.77
C GLY A 62 -5.84 -11.55 11.82
N LEU A 63 -5.73 -10.89 10.67
CA LEU A 63 -4.67 -11.13 9.67
C LEU A 63 -3.32 -10.49 10.06
N TYR A 64 -3.27 -9.83 11.22
CA TYR A 64 -2.09 -9.14 11.78
C TYR A 64 -1.95 -9.34 13.28
N LEU A 65 -1.71 -10.58 13.68
CA LEU A 65 -1.12 -10.86 15.00
C LEU A 65 0.41 -10.79 14.85
#